data_AF-A0A9X1RJV8-F1
#
_entry.id   AF-A0A9X1RJV8-F1
#
_cell.length_a   1.000
_cell.length_b   1.000
_cell.length_c   1.000
_cell.angle_alpha   90.00
_cell.angle_beta   90.00
_cell.angle_gamma   90.00
#
_symmetry.space_group_name_H-M   'P 1'
#
loop_
_entity.id
_entity.type
_entity.pdbx_description
1 polymer ?
#
loop_
_entity_poly.entity_id
_entity_poly.type
_entity_poly.pdbx_seq_one_letter_code
_entity_poly.pdbx_strand_id
1 'polypeptide(L)'
;MTSTGLSSLSTGLSTTDSNLSSLSTGVDSLSTSASTGLSSLSTGLSTTDSMLDSLSTSTSTGYLELSTGLSSLSTLTSTSVSSLSTGVVSLSTGMVSLSTVVVSLSTSASTGIASLSTGLDTTNSNLNSLSSSTSSSVASLSTGLDTTNSNLNSLSTSTSTGIASVSTGVQSLSASTSSSVASLSTGLDTTNSNLNSLSTSTSSSVASLSTGLDTTNSNLNSLSSSTSSSVASLSTGIDTTNSNLNSLSTSTSSSVASLSTGIDTTNSNLNSLSTTTSAGFVSLSTGMDALSTSIDTTNSSLQSLSTAAASSTGGVNSLSTMVTDLSASTSTGISSLSTGLSTVSSEVSSLSTTVAPVVQMIDAANAAGNAFMGTLAGGMNNDGSVQTRGATGGAIHNVSAQDCASVNGVDATGSGLCATANGEGATAYGSNANATGNNSTAMGYRATTQNANTVAVGAGSIAAGSNGTAVGVNSRASGQGSVAVGYGASAPGANSVAIGQGSVATEDNTVSFGTARAERRLTNIAAGIAPTDAATVSQLGSVQSNVNNVARTAYAGTALAMAMSGTYLPSLNAGEKTVGVGFGSYQGYSAVAVNFKGLSGNGRWGYGAGVSTTGHDVGVNAGVGWKW
;
A
#
# COMPACT_ATOMS: atom_id res chain seq x y z
N MET A 1 -182.13 -152.38 58.03
CA MET A 1 -181.12 -152.72 56.99
C MET A 1 -180.91 -151.49 56.11
N THR A 2 -179.96 -151.51 55.16
CA THR A 2 -179.44 -150.32 54.42
C THR A 2 -179.00 -149.19 55.38
N SER A 3 -177.94 -149.38 56.18
CA SER A 3 -176.52 -149.28 55.75
C SER A 3 -176.18 -147.88 55.23
N THR A 4 -175.64 -146.96 56.04
CA THR A 4 -174.19 -146.80 56.34
C THR A 4 -173.25 -146.68 55.12
N GLY A 5 -173.78 -146.59 53.90
CA GLY A 5 -173.00 -146.41 52.67
C GLY A 5 -172.95 -144.98 52.09
N LEU A 6 -173.93 -144.13 52.40
CA LEU A 6 -174.00 -142.77 51.82
C LEU A 6 -173.47 -141.65 52.74
N SER A 7 -173.50 -141.82 54.06
CA SER A 7 -172.85 -140.86 54.97
C SER A 7 -171.34 -140.87 54.79
N SER A 8 -170.74 -142.05 54.66
CA SER A 8 -169.34 -142.27 54.28
C SER A 8 -169.00 -141.72 52.89
N LEU A 9 -169.94 -141.78 51.93
CA LEU A 9 -169.79 -141.12 50.63
C LEU A 9 -169.82 -139.59 50.75
N SER A 10 -170.65 -139.02 51.63
CA SER A 10 -170.69 -137.57 51.87
C SER A 10 -169.38 -137.03 52.47
N THR A 11 -168.79 -137.76 53.43
CA THR A 11 -167.48 -137.41 53.98
C THR A 11 -166.37 -137.61 52.96
N GLY A 12 -166.40 -138.70 52.17
CA GLY A 12 -165.41 -138.97 51.13
C GLY A 12 -165.41 -137.92 50.01
N LEU A 13 -166.60 -137.51 49.57
CA LEU A 13 -166.76 -136.46 48.56
C LEU A 13 -166.34 -135.09 49.10
N SER A 14 -166.71 -134.75 50.34
CA SER A 14 -166.26 -133.50 50.98
C SER A 14 -164.73 -133.45 51.17
N THR A 15 -164.08 -134.56 51.54
CA THR A 15 -162.60 -134.61 51.58
C THR A 15 -161.97 -134.53 50.19
N THR A 16 -162.66 -135.04 49.16
CA THR A 16 -162.19 -134.92 47.76
C THR A 16 -162.27 -133.47 47.30
N ASP A 17 -163.36 -132.77 47.61
CA ASP A 17 -163.57 -131.36 47.29
C ASP A 17 -162.57 -130.45 48.03
N SER A 18 -162.32 -130.68 49.33
CA SER A 18 -161.30 -129.94 50.08
C SER A 18 -159.88 -130.20 49.54
N ASN A 19 -159.57 -131.42 49.11
CA ASN A 19 -158.29 -131.74 48.48
C ASN A 19 -158.16 -131.10 47.09
N LEU A 20 -159.23 -131.06 46.30
CA LEU A 20 -159.25 -130.43 44.98
C LEU A 20 -159.13 -128.89 45.07
N SER A 21 -159.78 -128.27 46.04
CA SER A 21 -159.64 -126.84 46.36
C SER A 21 -158.24 -126.50 46.90
N SER A 22 -157.66 -127.37 47.74
CA SER A 22 -156.26 -127.26 48.18
C SER A 22 -155.28 -127.41 47.01
N LEU A 23 -155.58 -128.28 46.05
CA LEU A 23 -154.76 -128.46 44.85
C LEU A 23 -154.89 -127.28 43.88
N SER A 24 -156.10 -126.71 43.70
CA SER A 24 -156.31 -125.46 42.96
C SER A 24 -155.49 -124.33 43.59
N THR A 25 -155.69 -124.03 44.87
CA THR A 25 -154.94 -122.96 45.55
C THR A 25 -153.42 -123.19 45.55
N GLY A 26 -152.96 -124.44 45.56
CA GLY A 26 -151.55 -124.81 45.34
C GLY A 26 -151.06 -124.54 43.91
N VAL A 27 -151.85 -124.88 42.89
CA VAL A 27 -151.55 -124.60 41.47
C VAL A 27 -151.60 -123.10 41.17
N ASP A 28 -152.56 -122.37 41.73
CA ASP A 28 -152.68 -120.92 41.61
C ASP A 28 -151.53 -120.20 42.31
N SER A 29 -151.09 -120.70 43.48
CA SER A 29 -149.89 -120.22 44.17
C SER A 29 -148.60 -120.51 43.37
N LEU A 30 -148.49 -121.69 42.75
CA LEU A 30 -147.36 -122.05 41.91
C LEU A 30 -147.34 -121.23 40.60
N SER A 31 -148.50 -120.98 39.99
CA SER A 31 -148.67 -120.12 38.82
C SER A 31 -148.31 -118.67 39.12
N THR A 32 -148.75 -118.15 40.29
CA THR A 32 -148.36 -116.82 40.78
C THR A 32 -146.86 -116.75 41.07
N SER A 33 -146.27 -117.77 41.67
CA SER A 33 -144.82 -117.84 41.95
C SER A 33 -143.99 -117.94 40.66
N ALA A 34 -144.44 -118.72 39.67
CA ALA A 34 -143.78 -118.87 38.39
C ALA A 34 -143.88 -117.59 37.53
N SER A 35 -145.03 -116.93 37.50
CA SER A 35 -145.24 -115.69 36.74
C SER A 35 -144.53 -114.48 37.38
N THR A 36 -144.53 -114.35 38.71
CA THR A 36 -143.72 -113.34 39.42
C THR A 36 -142.22 -113.63 39.27
N GLY A 37 -141.80 -114.90 39.29
CA GLY A 37 -140.43 -115.31 38.98
C GLY A 37 -139.99 -114.96 37.55
N LEU A 38 -140.80 -115.29 36.53
CA LEU A 38 -140.54 -114.91 35.14
C LEU A 38 -140.54 -113.39 34.93
N SER A 39 -141.44 -112.66 35.59
CA SER A 39 -141.49 -111.19 35.51
C SER A 39 -140.30 -110.53 36.20
N SER A 40 -139.82 -111.11 37.31
CA SER A 40 -138.58 -110.67 37.97
C SER A 40 -137.36 -110.95 37.09
N LEU A 41 -137.33 -112.10 36.41
CA LEU A 41 -136.26 -112.47 35.49
C LEU A 41 -136.27 -111.62 34.21
N SER A 42 -137.43 -111.30 33.64
CA SER A 42 -137.53 -110.40 32.47
C SER A 42 -137.17 -108.96 32.83
N THR A 43 -137.55 -108.49 34.02
CA THR A 43 -137.12 -107.18 34.54
C THR A 43 -135.61 -107.15 34.79
N GLY A 44 -135.05 -108.21 35.38
CA GLY A 44 -133.61 -108.37 35.59
C GLY A 44 -132.81 -108.43 34.28
N LEU A 45 -133.34 -109.13 33.27
CA LEU A 45 -132.71 -109.20 31.95
C LEU A 45 -132.81 -107.85 31.22
N SER A 46 -133.96 -107.16 31.28
CA SER A 46 -134.14 -105.84 30.67
C SER A 46 -133.31 -104.74 31.36
N THR A 47 -133.09 -104.82 32.67
CA THR A 47 -132.12 -103.97 33.37
C THR A 47 -130.67 -104.30 33.01
N THR A 48 -130.35 -105.57 32.74
CA THR A 48 -129.02 -105.96 32.23
C THR A 48 -128.79 -105.45 30.80
N ASP A 49 -129.80 -105.57 29.93
CA ASP A 49 -129.78 -105.13 28.54
C ASP A 49 -129.64 -103.60 28.44
N SER A 50 -130.44 -102.84 29.20
CA SER A 50 -130.33 -101.39 29.26
C SER A 50 -129.05 -100.88 29.96
N MET A 51 -128.45 -101.64 30.90
CA MET A 51 -127.10 -101.36 31.38
C MET A 51 -126.03 -101.61 30.31
N LEU A 52 -126.17 -102.65 29.50
CA LEU A 52 -125.25 -102.94 28.39
C LEU A 52 -125.34 -101.88 27.28
N ASP A 53 -126.56 -101.44 26.94
CA ASP A 53 -126.79 -100.36 25.97
C ASP A 53 -126.28 -99.00 26.49
N SER A 54 -126.44 -98.73 27.80
CA SER A 54 -125.86 -97.56 28.47
C SER A 54 -124.33 -97.60 28.45
N LEU A 55 -123.73 -98.78 28.71
CA LEU A 55 -122.28 -98.96 28.68
C LEU A 55 -121.73 -98.86 27.25
N SER A 56 -122.43 -99.41 26.26
CA SER A 56 -122.12 -99.30 24.83
C SER A 56 -122.15 -97.82 24.39
N THR A 57 -123.21 -97.11 24.74
CA THR A 57 -123.37 -95.67 24.46
C THR A 57 -122.29 -94.85 25.16
N SER A 58 -122.00 -95.11 26.44
CA SER A 58 -120.96 -94.42 27.20
C SER A 58 -119.55 -94.70 26.68
N THR A 59 -119.29 -95.91 26.15
CA THR A 59 -117.98 -96.28 25.57
C THR A 59 -117.82 -95.66 24.19
N SER A 60 -118.88 -95.66 23.38
CA SER A 60 -118.91 -95.03 22.05
C SER A 60 -118.74 -93.52 22.14
N THR A 61 -119.47 -92.85 23.04
CA THR A 61 -119.31 -91.41 23.30
C THR A 61 -117.95 -91.07 23.86
N GLY A 62 -117.44 -91.82 24.84
CA GLY A 62 -116.08 -91.64 25.36
C GLY A 62 -114.98 -91.81 24.30
N TYR A 63 -115.14 -92.76 23.37
CA TYR A 63 -114.24 -92.91 22.23
C TYR A 63 -114.37 -91.75 21.23
N LEU A 64 -115.58 -91.23 21.01
CA LEU A 64 -115.83 -90.07 20.15
C LEU A 64 -115.24 -88.78 20.73
N GLU A 65 -115.36 -88.55 22.04
CA GLU A 65 -114.73 -87.43 22.75
C GLU A 65 -113.20 -87.55 22.75
N LEU A 66 -112.64 -88.74 22.96
CA LEU A 66 -111.21 -88.97 22.86
C LEU A 66 -110.69 -88.74 21.43
N SER A 67 -111.42 -89.21 20.42
CA SER A 67 -111.09 -89.03 18.99
C SER A 67 -111.16 -87.57 18.55
N THR A 68 -112.22 -86.84 18.94
CA THR A 68 -112.37 -85.41 18.66
C THR A 68 -111.37 -84.55 19.45
N GLY A 69 -111.07 -84.91 20.69
CA GLY A 69 -110.01 -84.29 21.50
C GLY A 69 -108.62 -84.47 20.88
N LEU A 70 -108.28 -85.68 20.43
CA LEU A 70 -107.02 -85.96 19.73
C LEU A 70 -106.96 -85.28 18.36
N SER A 71 -108.08 -85.18 17.65
CA SER A 71 -108.20 -84.43 16.38
C SER A 71 -108.02 -82.92 16.61
N SER A 72 -108.56 -82.39 17.70
CA SER A 72 -108.38 -80.98 18.10
C SER A 72 -106.94 -80.70 18.52
N LEU A 73 -106.31 -81.61 19.26
CA LEU A 73 -104.91 -81.49 19.68
C LEU A 73 -103.93 -81.60 18.50
N SER A 74 -104.17 -82.51 17.55
CA SER A 74 -103.38 -82.61 16.32
C SER A 74 -103.59 -81.41 15.40
N THR A 75 -104.80 -80.84 15.33
CA THR A 75 -105.07 -79.58 14.63
C THR A 75 -104.36 -78.39 15.29
N LEU A 76 -104.41 -78.29 16.63
CA LEU A 76 -103.77 -77.21 17.37
C LEU A 76 -102.24 -77.28 17.30
N THR A 77 -101.67 -78.48 17.43
CA THR A 77 -100.21 -78.69 17.32
C THR A 77 -99.71 -78.46 15.90
N SER A 78 -100.40 -78.95 14.85
CA SER A 78 -100.03 -78.67 13.47
C SER A 78 -100.17 -77.18 13.11
N THR A 79 -101.19 -76.49 13.62
CA THR A 79 -101.35 -75.02 13.50
C THR A 79 -100.25 -74.26 14.24
N SER A 80 -99.82 -74.74 15.41
CA SER A 80 -98.72 -74.15 16.17
C SER A 80 -97.36 -74.36 15.47
N VAL A 81 -97.13 -75.55 14.92
CA VAL A 81 -95.91 -75.89 14.16
C VAL A 81 -95.86 -75.14 12.83
N SER A 82 -96.98 -74.95 12.12
CA SER A 82 -97.02 -74.14 10.91
C SER A 82 -96.84 -72.65 11.20
N SER A 83 -97.40 -72.13 12.30
CA SER A 83 -97.16 -70.76 12.78
C SER A 83 -95.71 -70.53 13.20
N LEU A 84 -95.09 -71.50 13.86
CA LEU A 84 -93.66 -71.44 14.21
C LEU A 84 -92.78 -71.54 12.96
N SER A 85 -93.14 -72.39 12.00
CA SER A 85 -92.44 -72.53 10.72
C SER A 85 -92.48 -71.23 9.90
N THR A 86 -93.66 -70.61 9.74
CA THR A 86 -93.78 -69.31 9.07
C THR A 86 -93.09 -68.19 9.83
N GLY A 87 -93.06 -68.24 11.17
CA GLY A 87 -92.24 -67.36 12.00
C GLY A 87 -90.73 -67.52 11.75
N VAL A 88 -90.22 -68.75 11.67
CA VAL A 88 -88.81 -69.06 11.36
C VAL A 88 -88.44 -68.66 9.92
N VAL A 89 -89.35 -68.84 8.95
CA VAL A 89 -89.16 -68.37 7.57
C VAL A 89 -89.18 -66.84 7.48
N SER A 90 -90.02 -66.18 8.27
CA SER A 90 -90.03 -64.71 8.38
C SER A 90 -88.74 -64.17 9.01
N LEU A 91 -88.23 -64.86 10.04
CA LEU A 91 -86.96 -64.52 10.68
C LEU A 91 -85.77 -64.78 9.75
N SER A 92 -85.75 -65.88 8.99
CA SER A 92 -84.65 -66.18 8.06
C SER A 92 -84.63 -65.23 6.86
N THR A 93 -85.79 -64.90 6.28
CA THR A 93 -85.88 -63.88 5.22
C THR A 93 -85.52 -62.47 5.72
N GLY A 94 -85.92 -62.12 6.95
CA GLY A 94 -85.47 -60.90 7.63
C GLY A 94 -83.95 -60.88 7.86
N MET A 95 -83.36 -62.00 8.29
CA MET A 95 -81.91 -62.14 8.51
C MET A 95 -81.11 -62.10 7.20
N VAL A 96 -81.63 -62.69 6.11
CA VAL A 96 -81.06 -62.55 4.76
C VAL A 96 -81.11 -61.09 4.29
N SER A 97 -82.22 -60.39 4.54
CA SER A 97 -82.37 -58.97 4.19
C SER A 97 -81.43 -58.07 5.00
N LEU A 98 -81.24 -58.36 6.29
CA LEU A 98 -80.24 -57.66 7.12
C LEU A 98 -78.82 -57.96 6.62
N SER A 99 -78.53 -59.21 6.25
CA SER A 99 -77.23 -59.61 5.69
C SER A 99 -76.92 -58.88 4.38
N THR A 100 -77.87 -58.77 3.45
CA THR A 100 -77.66 -58.01 2.20
C THR A 100 -77.46 -56.53 2.47
N VAL A 101 -78.21 -55.91 3.40
CA VAL A 101 -77.99 -54.51 3.81
C VAL A 101 -76.60 -54.31 4.42
N VAL A 102 -76.13 -55.21 5.29
CA VAL A 102 -74.78 -55.15 5.89
C VAL A 102 -73.69 -55.32 4.82
N VAL A 103 -73.86 -56.23 3.86
CA VAL A 103 -72.94 -56.41 2.73
C VAL A 103 -72.91 -55.18 1.83
N SER A 104 -74.07 -54.61 1.47
CA SER A 104 -74.15 -53.38 0.66
C SER A 104 -73.54 -52.18 1.38
N LEU A 105 -73.74 -52.04 2.69
CA LEU A 105 -73.10 -50.99 3.49
C LEU A 105 -71.58 -51.18 3.58
N SER A 106 -71.10 -52.40 3.79
CA SER A 106 -69.67 -52.72 3.79
C SER A 106 -69.01 -52.46 2.44
N THR A 107 -69.69 -52.79 1.34
CA THR A 107 -69.24 -52.49 -0.03
C THR A 107 -69.22 -50.98 -0.30
N SER A 108 -70.24 -50.24 0.16
CA SER A 108 -70.30 -48.78 0.02
C SER A 108 -69.24 -48.06 0.85
N ALA A 109 -68.98 -48.55 2.07
CA ALA A 109 -67.93 -48.02 2.93
C ALA A 109 -66.53 -48.30 2.38
N SER A 110 -66.25 -49.53 1.94
CA SER A 110 -64.94 -49.90 1.38
C SER A 110 -64.66 -49.20 0.04
N THR A 111 -65.65 -49.04 -0.84
CA THR A 111 -65.50 -48.24 -2.07
C THR A 111 -65.31 -46.75 -1.77
N GLY A 112 -66.06 -46.18 -0.81
CA GLY A 112 -65.87 -44.80 -0.36
C GLY A 112 -64.48 -44.55 0.24
N ILE A 113 -63.97 -45.47 1.06
CA ILE A 113 -62.61 -45.42 1.61
C ILE A 113 -61.56 -45.54 0.50
N ALA A 114 -61.77 -46.43 -0.49
CA ALA A 114 -60.86 -46.57 -1.62
C ALA A 114 -60.81 -45.31 -2.49
N SER A 115 -61.95 -44.68 -2.79
CA SER A 115 -62.01 -43.40 -3.50
C SER A 115 -61.40 -42.24 -2.71
N LEU A 116 -61.53 -42.25 -1.37
CA LEU A 116 -60.86 -41.27 -0.52
C LEU A 116 -59.34 -41.48 -0.51
N SER A 117 -58.85 -42.73 -0.50
CA SER A 117 -57.43 -43.04 -0.66
C SER A 117 -56.89 -42.51 -1.98
N THR A 118 -57.51 -42.87 -3.11
CA THR A 118 -57.01 -42.42 -4.43
C THR A 118 -57.08 -40.90 -4.59
N GLY A 119 -58.07 -40.23 -3.99
CA GLY A 119 -58.14 -38.78 -3.90
C GLY A 119 -57.02 -38.16 -3.06
N LEU A 120 -56.67 -38.78 -1.93
CA LEU A 120 -55.56 -38.37 -1.07
C LEU A 120 -54.20 -38.63 -1.74
N ASP A 121 -54.01 -39.79 -2.38
CA ASP A 121 -52.81 -40.16 -3.14
C ASP A 121 -52.59 -39.20 -4.32
N THR A 122 -53.66 -38.82 -5.03
CA THR A 122 -53.63 -37.79 -6.08
C THR A 122 -53.27 -36.42 -5.51
N THR A 123 -53.84 -36.04 -4.36
CA THR A 123 -53.54 -34.77 -3.69
C THR A 123 -52.08 -34.70 -3.24
N ASN A 124 -51.56 -35.78 -2.64
CA ASN A 124 -50.18 -35.91 -2.20
C ASN A 124 -49.21 -35.90 -3.39
N SER A 125 -49.56 -36.55 -4.50
CA SER A 125 -48.80 -36.51 -5.76
C SER A 125 -48.73 -35.09 -6.32
N ASN A 126 -49.86 -34.38 -6.41
CA ASN A 126 -49.92 -32.99 -6.87
C ASN A 126 -49.11 -32.05 -5.98
N LEU A 127 -49.16 -32.23 -4.65
CA LEU A 127 -48.36 -31.46 -3.69
C LEU A 127 -46.86 -31.72 -3.86
N ASN A 128 -46.46 -32.98 -4.07
CA ASN A 128 -45.06 -33.34 -4.33
C ASN A 128 -44.55 -32.78 -5.65
N SER A 129 -45.36 -32.82 -6.72
CA SER A 129 -45.04 -32.16 -8.00
C SER A 129 -44.91 -30.66 -7.84
N LEU A 130 -45.84 -29.98 -7.16
CA LEU A 130 -45.79 -28.54 -6.91
C LEU A 130 -44.56 -28.14 -6.07
N SER A 131 -44.22 -28.92 -5.04
CA SER A 131 -43.00 -28.75 -4.24
C SER A 131 -41.73 -28.89 -5.09
N SER A 132 -41.68 -29.91 -5.96
CA SER A 132 -40.56 -30.17 -6.88
C SER A 132 -40.39 -29.05 -7.90
N SER A 133 -41.49 -28.58 -8.52
CA SER A 133 -41.48 -27.44 -9.45
C SER A 133 -41.06 -26.15 -8.76
N THR A 134 -41.60 -25.85 -7.58
CA THR A 134 -41.25 -24.65 -6.80
C THR A 134 -39.76 -24.67 -6.43
N SER A 135 -39.25 -25.80 -5.96
CA SER A 135 -37.83 -25.98 -5.63
C SER A 135 -36.94 -25.80 -6.86
N SER A 136 -37.36 -26.29 -8.02
CA SER A 136 -36.64 -26.13 -9.30
C SER A 136 -36.64 -24.68 -9.79
N SER A 137 -37.75 -23.95 -9.63
CA SER A 137 -37.83 -22.51 -9.93
C SER A 137 -36.97 -21.68 -8.99
N VAL A 138 -36.96 -21.98 -7.69
CA VAL A 138 -36.09 -21.30 -6.71
C VAL A 138 -34.61 -21.58 -7.00
N ALA A 139 -34.24 -22.82 -7.32
CA ALA A 139 -32.87 -23.16 -7.72
C ALA A 139 -32.44 -22.45 -9.02
N SER A 140 -33.34 -22.35 -10.01
CA SER A 140 -33.09 -21.63 -11.26
C SER A 140 -32.98 -20.11 -11.06
N LEU A 141 -33.73 -19.55 -10.11
CA LEU A 141 -33.62 -18.15 -9.73
C LEU A 141 -32.32 -17.87 -8.97
N SER A 142 -31.89 -18.80 -8.09
CA SER A 142 -30.59 -18.73 -7.40
C SER A 142 -29.45 -18.69 -8.42
N THR A 143 -29.36 -19.66 -9.33
CA THR A 143 -28.26 -19.70 -10.32
C THR A 143 -28.29 -18.51 -11.28
N GLY A 144 -29.49 -17.99 -11.63
CA GLY A 144 -29.62 -16.73 -12.37
C GLY A 144 -29.11 -15.51 -11.59
N LEU A 145 -29.38 -15.45 -10.28
CA LEU A 145 -28.92 -14.38 -9.40
C LEU A 145 -27.40 -14.46 -9.15
N ASP A 146 -26.85 -15.65 -8.93
CA ASP A 146 -25.42 -15.92 -8.83
C ASP A 146 -24.67 -15.54 -10.12
N THR A 147 -25.26 -15.84 -11.28
CA THR A 147 -24.75 -15.41 -12.59
C THR A 147 -24.76 -13.89 -12.73
N THR A 148 -25.85 -13.24 -12.31
CA THR A 148 -25.97 -11.77 -12.31
C THR A 148 -24.93 -11.12 -11.39
N ASN A 149 -24.74 -11.66 -10.19
CA ASN A 149 -23.76 -11.19 -9.22
C ASN A 149 -22.31 -11.39 -9.72
N SER A 150 -22.04 -12.54 -10.35
CA SER A 150 -20.75 -12.83 -10.99
C SER A 150 -20.43 -11.88 -12.13
N ASN A 151 -21.42 -11.56 -12.97
CA ASN A 151 -21.29 -10.57 -14.05
C ASN A 151 -21.08 -9.15 -13.50
N LEU A 152 -21.80 -8.77 -12.44
CA LEU A 152 -21.64 -7.47 -11.78
C LEU A 152 -20.25 -7.32 -11.13
N ASN A 153 -19.76 -8.36 -10.46
CA ASN A 153 -18.41 -8.38 -9.90
C ASN A 153 -17.32 -8.34 -10.99
N SER A 154 -17.53 -9.04 -12.10
CA SER A 154 -16.63 -9.00 -13.27
C SER A 154 -16.59 -7.61 -13.91
N LEU A 155 -17.75 -6.95 -14.04
CA LEU A 155 -17.85 -5.57 -14.54
C LEU A 155 -17.21 -4.56 -13.59
N SER A 156 -17.42 -4.71 -12.27
CA SER A 156 -16.77 -3.90 -11.23
C SER A 156 -15.25 -4.03 -11.28
N THR A 157 -14.74 -5.26 -11.43
CA THR A 157 -13.31 -5.56 -11.59
C THR A 157 -12.75 -4.96 -12.89
N SER A 158 -13.48 -5.08 -14.01
CA SER A 158 -13.07 -4.50 -15.30
C SER A 158 -13.08 -2.96 -15.29
N THR A 159 -14.06 -2.36 -14.61
CA THR A 159 -14.18 -0.90 -14.49
C THR A 159 -13.11 -0.33 -13.58
N SER A 160 -12.85 -0.96 -12.42
CA SER A 160 -11.80 -0.53 -11.49
C SER A 160 -10.39 -0.70 -12.06
N THR A 161 -10.10 -1.81 -12.75
CA THR A 161 -8.82 -2.00 -13.46
C THR A 161 -8.66 -1.06 -14.65
N GLY A 162 -9.74 -0.75 -15.38
CA GLY A 162 -9.76 0.28 -16.41
C GLY A 162 -9.45 1.68 -15.87
N ILE A 163 -10.13 2.10 -14.80
CA ILE A 163 -9.89 3.38 -14.12
C ILE A 163 -8.47 3.46 -13.55
N ALA A 164 -7.95 2.38 -12.97
CA ALA A 164 -6.57 2.31 -12.51
C ALA A 164 -5.56 2.46 -13.67
N SER A 165 -5.84 1.85 -14.82
CA SER A 165 -5.00 1.96 -16.02
C SER A 165 -5.04 3.38 -16.64
N VAL A 166 -6.18 4.06 -16.59
CA VAL A 166 -6.29 5.47 -16.96
C VAL A 166 -5.53 6.35 -15.96
N SER A 167 -5.63 6.07 -14.65
CA SER A 167 -4.91 6.80 -13.61
C SER A 167 -3.39 6.68 -13.73
N THR A 168 -2.86 5.48 -14.00
CA THR A 168 -1.41 5.29 -14.24
C THR A 168 -0.97 5.91 -15.57
N GLY A 169 -1.81 5.89 -16.60
CA GLY A 169 -1.57 6.59 -17.86
C GLY A 169 -1.47 8.11 -17.68
N VAL A 170 -2.40 8.72 -16.94
CA VAL A 170 -2.38 10.15 -16.61
C VAL A 170 -1.17 10.51 -15.75
N GLN A 171 -0.83 9.70 -14.74
CA GLN A 171 0.39 9.89 -13.94
C GLN A 171 1.65 9.83 -14.80
N SER A 172 1.78 8.82 -15.67
CA SER A 172 2.92 8.67 -16.57
C SER A 172 3.05 9.85 -17.54
N LEU A 173 1.93 10.32 -18.10
CA LEU A 173 1.91 11.51 -18.95
C LEU A 173 2.33 12.76 -18.17
N SER A 174 1.80 12.98 -16.96
CA SER A 174 2.17 14.14 -16.13
C SER A 174 3.66 14.13 -15.74
N ALA A 175 4.22 12.95 -15.44
CA ALA A 175 5.63 12.77 -15.17
C ALA A 175 6.48 13.07 -16.43
N SER A 176 6.10 12.56 -17.59
CA SER A 176 6.75 12.87 -18.87
C SER A 176 6.71 14.37 -19.18
N THR A 177 5.56 15.04 -19.03
CA THR A 177 5.43 16.49 -19.24
C THR A 177 6.31 17.27 -18.26
N SER A 178 6.30 16.93 -16.97
CA SER A 178 7.15 17.61 -15.97
C SER A 178 8.64 17.44 -16.26
N SER A 179 9.05 16.25 -16.73
CA SER A 179 10.44 15.95 -17.13
C SER A 179 10.84 16.74 -18.38
N SER A 180 9.94 16.89 -19.36
CA SER A 180 10.16 17.72 -20.56
C SER A 180 10.28 19.21 -20.20
N VAL A 181 9.44 19.71 -19.31
CA VAL A 181 9.50 21.11 -18.82
C VAL A 181 10.79 21.37 -18.04
N ALA A 182 11.19 20.46 -17.14
CA ALA A 182 12.46 20.57 -16.42
C ALA A 182 13.68 20.53 -17.35
N SER A 183 13.66 19.64 -18.35
CA SER A 183 14.70 19.57 -19.38
C SER A 183 14.78 20.87 -20.21
N LEU A 184 13.63 21.45 -20.56
CA LEU A 184 13.57 22.72 -21.28
C LEU A 184 14.04 23.90 -20.41
N SER A 185 13.74 23.90 -19.10
CA SER A 185 14.28 24.88 -18.15
C SER A 185 15.80 24.81 -18.12
N THR A 186 16.39 23.64 -17.83
CA THR A 186 17.85 23.50 -17.76
C THR A 186 18.56 23.83 -19.09
N GLY A 187 17.93 23.54 -20.23
CA GLY A 187 18.41 23.97 -21.55
C GLY A 187 18.38 25.48 -21.76
N LEU A 188 17.32 26.15 -21.28
CA LEU A 188 17.19 27.61 -21.33
C LEU A 188 18.15 28.30 -20.35
N ASP A 189 18.31 27.79 -19.13
CA ASP A 189 19.28 28.25 -18.13
C ASP A 189 20.72 28.10 -18.65
N THR A 190 21.03 27.00 -19.34
CA THR A 190 22.32 26.79 -20.02
C THR A 190 22.52 27.80 -21.15
N THR A 191 21.49 28.07 -21.95
CA THR A 191 21.53 29.05 -23.04
C THR A 191 21.74 30.47 -22.50
N ASN A 192 21.06 30.83 -21.41
CA ASN A 192 21.19 32.12 -20.73
C ASN A 192 22.60 32.28 -20.10
N SER A 193 23.12 31.21 -19.49
CA SER A 193 24.48 31.18 -18.93
C SER A 193 25.56 31.34 -20.01
N ASN A 194 25.37 30.69 -21.16
CA ASN A 194 26.25 30.83 -22.32
C ASN A 194 26.18 32.24 -22.92
N LEU A 195 24.98 32.83 -23.04
CA LEU A 195 24.78 34.19 -23.53
C LEU A 195 25.41 35.24 -22.60
N ASN A 196 25.27 35.09 -21.28
CA ASN A 196 25.91 35.94 -20.28
C ASN A 196 27.44 35.81 -20.32
N SER A 197 27.96 34.58 -20.46
CA SER A 197 29.40 34.32 -20.58
C SER A 197 29.98 34.94 -21.86
N LEU A 198 29.27 34.83 -22.98
CA LEU A 198 29.62 35.47 -24.23
C LEU A 198 29.59 37.00 -24.12
N SER A 199 28.53 37.58 -23.52
CA SER A 199 28.41 39.02 -23.29
C SER A 199 29.57 39.55 -22.44
N THR A 200 29.90 38.86 -21.35
CA THR A 200 31.03 39.20 -20.48
C THR A 200 32.35 39.14 -21.24
N SER A 201 32.57 38.08 -22.04
CA SER A 201 33.77 37.89 -22.87
C SER A 201 33.90 38.95 -23.95
N THR A 202 32.80 39.35 -24.61
CA THR A 202 32.77 40.44 -25.58
C THR A 202 33.06 41.78 -24.90
N SER A 203 32.44 42.05 -23.75
CA SER A 203 32.68 43.28 -22.97
C SER A 203 34.14 43.42 -22.54
N SER A 204 34.77 42.35 -22.03
CA SER A 204 36.20 42.37 -21.66
C SER A 204 37.12 42.45 -22.88
N SER A 205 36.73 41.90 -24.02
CA SER A 205 37.46 42.06 -25.29
C SER A 205 37.41 43.51 -25.81
N VAL A 206 36.25 44.17 -25.71
CA VAL A 206 36.10 45.59 -26.07
C VAL A 206 36.85 46.49 -25.08
N ALA A 207 36.79 46.20 -23.78
CA ALA A 207 37.51 46.96 -22.76
C ALA A 207 39.04 46.85 -22.93
N SER A 208 39.57 45.65 -23.12
CA SER A 208 41.01 45.45 -23.40
C SER A 208 41.44 46.13 -24.70
N LEU A 209 40.63 46.06 -25.77
CA LEU A 209 40.89 46.79 -27.01
C LEU A 209 40.89 48.31 -26.80
N SER A 210 39.98 48.86 -25.99
CA SER A 210 39.97 50.30 -25.65
C SER A 210 41.24 50.71 -24.90
N THR A 211 41.66 49.97 -23.86
CA THR A 211 42.90 50.27 -23.13
C THR A 211 44.15 50.12 -24.01
N GLY A 212 44.15 49.20 -24.98
CA GLY A 212 45.22 49.08 -25.98
C GLY A 212 45.25 50.27 -26.94
N LEU A 213 44.09 50.79 -27.34
CA LEU A 213 43.99 51.99 -28.16
C LEU A 213 44.40 53.25 -27.39
N ASP A 214 43.98 53.41 -26.14
CA ASP A 214 44.40 54.51 -25.26
C ASP A 214 45.91 54.49 -24.99
N THR A 215 46.49 53.30 -24.78
CA THR A 215 47.94 53.11 -24.68
C THR A 215 48.65 53.50 -25.97
N THR A 216 48.11 53.10 -27.13
CA THR A 216 48.64 53.45 -28.45
C THR A 216 48.60 54.97 -28.68
N ASN A 217 47.49 55.61 -28.33
CA ASN A 217 47.29 57.05 -28.44
C ASN A 217 48.23 57.82 -27.48
N SER A 218 48.41 57.33 -26.26
CA SER A 218 49.34 57.89 -25.27
C SER A 218 50.80 57.79 -25.73
N ASN A 219 51.19 56.65 -26.31
CA ASN A 219 52.51 56.46 -26.91
C ASN A 219 52.72 57.39 -28.12
N LEU A 220 51.72 57.53 -28.99
CA LEU A 220 51.78 58.43 -30.15
C LEU A 220 51.90 59.91 -29.73
N ASN A 221 51.14 60.33 -28.71
CA ASN A 221 51.22 61.68 -28.16
C ASN A 221 52.57 61.95 -27.45
N SER A 222 53.10 60.95 -26.75
CA SER A 222 54.44 61.03 -26.13
C SER A 222 55.56 61.11 -27.16
N LEU A 223 55.46 60.34 -28.26
CA LEU A 223 56.37 60.41 -29.38
C LEU A 223 56.28 61.75 -30.10
N SER A 224 55.07 62.24 -30.39
CA SER A 224 54.83 63.57 -30.97
C SER A 224 55.44 64.69 -30.13
N SER A 225 55.21 64.64 -28.80
CA SER A 225 55.81 65.56 -27.84
C SER A 225 57.35 65.51 -27.89
N SER A 226 57.93 64.30 -27.84
CA SER A 226 59.39 64.08 -27.90
C SER A 226 60.01 64.55 -29.23
N THR A 227 59.31 64.37 -30.35
CA THR A 227 59.72 64.89 -31.66
C THR A 227 59.67 66.42 -31.67
N SER A 228 58.59 67.03 -31.15
CA SER A 228 58.43 68.48 -31.11
C SER A 228 59.50 69.16 -30.23
N SER A 229 59.83 68.58 -29.07
CA SER A 229 60.91 69.09 -28.21
C SER A 229 62.29 68.89 -28.85
N SER A 230 62.49 67.79 -29.59
CA SER A 230 63.73 67.56 -30.35
C SER A 230 63.91 68.60 -31.47
N VAL A 231 62.84 68.93 -32.21
CA VAL A 231 62.84 69.98 -33.23
C VAL A 231 63.05 71.37 -32.61
N ALA A 232 62.42 71.66 -31.47
CA ALA A 232 62.62 72.92 -30.75
C ALA A 232 64.07 73.08 -30.23
N SER A 233 64.64 72.01 -29.66
CA SER A 233 66.05 72.02 -29.20
C SER A 233 67.03 72.19 -30.36
N LEU A 234 66.76 71.57 -31.51
CA LEU A 234 67.54 71.75 -32.75
C LEU A 234 67.41 73.18 -33.29
N SER A 235 66.20 73.76 -33.28
CA SER A 235 66.00 75.18 -33.65
C SER A 235 66.84 76.09 -32.75
N THR A 236 66.71 75.98 -31.42
CA THR A 236 67.49 76.81 -30.50
C THR A 236 69.00 76.59 -30.61
N GLY A 237 69.44 75.39 -31.00
CA GLY A 237 70.85 75.11 -31.32
C GLY A 237 71.32 75.81 -32.61
N ILE A 238 70.48 75.86 -33.64
CA ILE A 238 70.73 76.61 -34.87
C ILE A 238 70.72 78.12 -34.59
N ASP A 239 69.76 78.62 -33.82
CA ASP A 239 69.67 80.04 -33.43
C ASP A 239 70.87 80.47 -32.57
N THR A 240 71.34 79.60 -31.67
CA THR A 240 72.59 79.80 -30.91
C THR A 240 73.81 79.81 -31.84
N THR A 241 73.85 78.91 -32.83
CA THR A 241 74.94 78.85 -33.81
C THR A 241 74.98 80.11 -34.68
N ASN A 242 73.84 80.59 -35.16
CA ASN A 242 73.69 81.85 -35.88
C ASN A 242 74.10 83.05 -35.01
N SER A 243 73.69 83.06 -33.74
CA SER A 243 74.05 84.12 -32.78
C SER A 243 75.55 84.16 -32.51
N ASN A 244 76.19 83.00 -32.35
CA ASN A 244 77.65 82.89 -32.21
C ASN A 244 78.39 83.33 -33.47
N LEU A 245 77.91 82.94 -34.66
CA LEU A 245 78.49 83.34 -35.94
C LEU A 245 78.38 84.87 -36.16
N ASN A 246 77.23 85.47 -35.84
CA ASN A 246 77.03 86.91 -35.88
C ASN A 246 77.90 87.66 -34.85
N SER A 247 78.04 87.10 -33.64
CA SER A 247 78.91 87.65 -32.59
C SER A 247 80.39 87.59 -33.00
N LEU A 248 80.82 86.51 -33.65
CA LEU A 248 82.18 86.37 -34.20
C LEU A 248 82.40 87.34 -35.37
N SER A 249 81.40 87.54 -36.24
CA SER A 249 81.45 88.52 -37.33
C SER A 249 81.62 89.95 -36.81
N THR A 250 80.79 90.36 -35.84
CA THR A 250 80.90 91.67 -35.18
C THR A 250 82.22 91.83 -34.42
N SER A 251 82.68 90.80 -33.70
CA SER A 251 83.99 90.81 -33.01
C SER A 251 85.17 90.93 -33.99
N THR A 252 85.08 90.30 -35.16
CA THR A 252 86.09 90.42 -36.22
C THR A 252 86.06 91.82 -36.83
N SER A 253 84.87 92.36 -37.13
CA SER A 253 84.69 93.72 -37.64
C SER A 253 85.21 94.78 -36.67
N SER A 254 84.90 94.66 -35.37
CA SER A 254 85.40 95.57 -34.34
C SER A 254 86.90 95.39 -34.07
N SER A 255 87.47 94.20 -34.27
CA SER A 255 88.93 93.98 -34.22
C SER A 255 89.64 94.70 -35.38
N VAL A 256 89.06 94.68 -36.58
CA VAL A 256 89.58 95.44 -37.74
C VAL A 256 89.42 96.96 -37.53
N ALA A 257 88.29 97.42 -36.99
CA ALA A 257 88.07 98.84 -36.69
C ALA A 257 88.94 99.38 -35.54
N SER A 258 89.18 98.57 -34.50
CA SER A 258 90.12 98.92 -33.43
C SER A 258 91.57 98.90 -33.89
N LEU A 259 91.94 98.02 -34.83
CA LEU A 259 93.25 98.06 -35.48
C LEU A 259 93.41 99.32 -36.36
N SER A 260 92.38 99.73 -37.10
CA SER A 260 92.38 101.00 -37.85
C SER A 260 92.58 102.19 -36.90
N THR A 261 91.72 102.33 -35.89
CA THR A 261 91.82 103.43 -34.92
C THR A 261 93.12 103.39 -34.10
N GLY A 262 93.74 102.21 -33.90
CA GLY A 262 95.08 102.07 -33.34
C GLY A 262 96.18 102.61 -34.26
N ILE A 263 96.08 102.41 -35.57
CA ILE A 263 96.96 103.02 -36.59
C ILE A 263 96.75 104.53 -36.64
N ASP A 264 95.49 105.01 -36.65
CA ASP A 264 95.15 106.43 -36.63
C ASP A 264 95.62 107.12 -35.34
N THR A 265 95.52 106.43 -34.20
CA THR A 265 96.06 106.89 -32.90
C THR A 265 97.59 106.90 -32.91
N THR A 266 98.25 105.95 -33.58
CA THR A 266 99.71 105.93 -33.72
C THR A 266 100.19 107.12 -34.57
N ASN A 267 99.52 107.40 -35.70
CA ASN A 267 99.73 108.63 -36.48
C ASN A 267 99.50 109.89 -35.64
N SER A 268 98.39 109.93 -34.89
CA SER A 268 98.01 111.07 -34.05
C SER A 268 99.00 111.30 -32.90
N ASN A 269 99.55 110.23 -32.31
CA ASN A 269 100.56 110.29 -31.27
C ASN A 269 101.93 110.72 -31.82
N LEU A 270 102.30 110.30 -33.03
CA LEU A 270 103.52 110.78 -33.71
C LEU A 270 103.42 112.30 -33.99
N ASN A 271 102.25 112.76 -34.45
CA ASN A 271 101.97 114.18 -34.66
C ASN A 271 101.88 114.96 -33.32
N SER A 272 101.33 114.34 -32.28
CA SER A 272 101.22 114.95 -30.93
C SER A 272 102.56 114.99 -30.19
N LEU A 273 103.48 114.05 -30.45
CA LEU A 273 104.85 114.12 -29.94
C LEU A 273 105.61 115.27 -30.60
N SER A 274 105.41 115.50 -31.90
CA SER A 274 105.95 116.66 -32.62
C SER A 274 105.50 117.99 -31.99
N THR A 275 104.19 118.14 -31.74
CA THR A 275 103.64 119.37 -31.12
C THR A 275 103.95 119.49 -29.62
N THR A 276 103.95 118.40 -28.84
CA THR A 276 104.24 118.44 -27.40
C THR A 276 105.72 118.74 -27.13
N THR A 277 106.63 118.27 -27.99
CA THR A 277 108.06 118.66 -27.92
C THR A 277 108.25 120.17 -28.18
N SER A 278 107.35 120.81 -28.93
CA SER A 278 107.31 122.27 -29.09
C SER A 278 106.66 122.98 -27.89
N ALA A 279 105.54 122.46 -27.38
CA ALA A 279 104.79 123.08 -26.28
C ALA A 279 105.45 122.93 -24.89
N GLY A 280 106.26 121.90 -24.67
CA GLY A 280 106.96 121.65 -23.40
C GLY A 280 107.91 122.80 -23.00
N PHE A 281 108.43 123.56 -23.97
CA PHE A 281 109.21 124.78 -23.74
C PHE A 281 108.40 125.95 -23.15
N VAL A 282 107.06 125.89 -23.18
CA VAL A 282 106.17 127.00 -22.77
C VAL A 282 105.70 126.86 -21.33
N SER A 283 105.15 125.71 -20.94
CA SER A 283 104.46 125.54 -19.63
C SER A 283 105.38 125.56 -18.41
N LEU A 284 106.71 125.53 -18.58
CA LEU A 284 107.67 125.77 -17.50
C LEU A 284 107.58 127.20 -16.94
N SER A 285 106.92 128.13 -17.65
CA SER A 285 106.85 129.56 -17.29
C SER A 285 105.70 129.97 -16.33
N THR A 286 104.66 129.15 -16.12
CA THR A 286 103.40 129.61 -15.48
C THR A 286 103.00 128.90 -14.19
N GLY A 287 103.63 127.77 -13.84
CA GLY A 287 103.17 126.92 -12.71
C GLY A 287 103.40 127.48 -11.30
N MET A 288 103.95 128.70 -11.15
CA MET A 288 104.51 129.18 -9.88
C MET A 288 103.55 130.03 -9.01
N ASP A 289 102.40 130.47 -9.53
CA ASP A 289 101.64 131.56 -8.92
C ASP A 289 100.41 131.16 -8.06
N ALA A 290 99.81 129.99 -8.30
CA ALA A 290 98.39 129.77 -7.98
C ALA A 290 98.04 129.21 -6.57
N LEU A 291 99.01 128.81 -5.76
CA LEU A 291 98.78 128.00 -4.53
C LEU A 291 98.19 128.79 -3.33
N SER A 292 97.94 130.09 -3.47
CA SER A 292 97.91 131.00 -2.31
C SER A 292 96.59 131.12 -1.51
N THR A 293 95.42 130.85 -2.10
CA THR A 293 94.24 131.70 -1.79
C THR A 293 93.06 131.05 -1.05
N SER A 294 92.94 129.72 -0.99
CA SER A 294 91.63 129.06 -0.78
C SER A 294 91.27 128.67 0.66
N ILE A 295 91.94 129.16 1.69
CA ILE A 295 91.89 128.57 3.06
C ILE A 295 90.80 129.15 3.99
N ASP A 296 90.41 130.42 3.88
CA ASP A 296 89.90 131.16 5.06
C ASP A 296 88.39 131.15 5.34
N THR A 297 87.50 130.88 4.37
CA THR A 297 86.10 131.39 4.44
C THR A 297 85.07 130.49 5.17
N THR A 298 85.31 129.19 5.32
CA THR A 298 84.25 128.17 5.52
C THR A 298 83.64 128.07 6.94
N ASN A 299 84.01 128.93 7.89
CA ASN A 299 83.97 128.60 9.32
C ASN A 299 82.64 128.86 10.10
N SER A 300 81.76 129.77 9.66
CA SER A 300 81.10 130.64 10.66
C SER A 300 79.63 130.40 11.06
N SER A 301 78.76 129.78 10.25
CA SER A 301 77.37 130.32 10.19
C SER A 301 76.20 129.57 10.87
N LEU A 302 76.21 128.25 11.10
CA LEU A 302 74.94 127.48 11.14
C LEU A 302 74.74 126.47 12.30
N GLN A 303 75.08 126.85 13.54
CA GLN A 303 75.06 125.93 14.70
C GLN A 303 73.79 125.98 15.60
N SER A 304 72.75 126.76 15.25
CA SER A 304 71.84 127.32 16.27
C SER A 304 70.64 126.48 16.76
N LEU A 305 69.67 126.12 15.90
CA LEU A 305 68.25 125.87 16.29
C LEU A 305 67.55 124.89 15.31
N SER A 306 66.58 124.01 15.67
CA SER A 306 66.08 123.52 16.99
C SER A 306 64.94 122.46 16.89
N THR A 307 65.01 121.33 17.66
CA THR A 307 63.89 120.50 18.28
C THR A 307 62.87 119.75 17.34
N ALA A 308 62.44 118.46 17.43
CA ALA A 308 62.35 117.31 18.42
C ALA A 308 61.00 117.21 19.22
N ALA A 309 60.39 116.08 19.67
CA ALA A 309 60.48 114.58 19.56
C ALA A 309 59.28 113.94 20.37
N ALA A 310 58.88 112.64 20.44
CA ALA A 310 58.94 111.37 19.65
C ALA A 310 58.10 110.23 20.36
N SER A 311 58.24 108.93 19.97
CA SER A 311 57.80 107.65 20.66
C SER A 311 56.32 107.14 20.55
N SER A 312 55.91 105.87 20.81
CA SER A 312 56.48 104.49 20.59
C SER A 312 55.47 103.32 20.94
N THR A 313 55.87 102.03 20.76
CA THR A 313 55.35 100.76 21.41
C THR A 313 54.03 100.13 20.89
N GLY A 314 53.75 98.79 20.90
CA GLY A 314 54.58 97.55 21.03
C GLY A 314 53.97 96.36 21.85
N GLY A 315 53.93 95.10 21.34
CA GLY A 315 53.70 93.86 22.15
C GLY A 315 53.43 92.50 21.41
N VAL A 316 54.10 91.37 21.78
CA VAL A 316 53.91 90.00 21.20
C VAL A 316 54.45 88.79 22.06
N ASN A 317 53.86 87.59 21.86
CA ASN A 317 54.43 86.20 21.86
C ASN A 317 54.98 85.47 23.13
N SER A 318 54.50 84.22 23.40
CA SER A 318 55.29 82.95 23.50
C SER A 318 54.55 81.77 24.18
N LEU A 319 54.35 80.64 23.48
CA LEU A 319 54.23 79.28 24.06
C LEU A 319 54.41 78.20 22.97
N SER A 320 55.40 77.30 23.08
CA SER A 320 55.66 76.25 22.09
C SER A 320 56.07 74.90 22.70
N THR A 321 55.19 73.91 22.54
CA THR A 321 55.47 72.46 22.39
C THR A 321 56.25 71.69 23.48
N MET A 322 55.53 70.73 24.08
CA MET A 322 55.99 69.41 24.57
C MET A 322 56.72 69.29 25.92
N VAL A 323 56.70 68.03 26.41
CA VAL A 323 57.42 67.46 27.56
C VAL A 323 56.88 67.83 28.96
N THR A 324 55.73 67.25 29.32
CA THR A 324 55.52 66.72 30.68
C THR A 324 54.67 65.45 30.60
N ASP A 325 55.19 64.37 31.18
CA ASP A 325 54.56 63.09 31.55
C ASP A 325 53.86 62.19 30.50
N LEU A 326 54.69 61.34 29.87
CA LEU A 326 54.30 60.08 29.22
C LEU A 326 54.38 58.87 30.21
N SER A 327 54.76 59.06 31.47
CA SER A 327 55.14 57.95 32.36
C SER A 327 54.76 58.16 33.84
N ALA A 328 53.45 58.08 34.14
CA ALA A 328 52.93 58.05 35.51
C ALA A 328 51.92 56.89 35.72
N SER A 329 52.48 55.71 36.02
CA SER A 329 51.84 54.57 36.71
C SER A 329 50.54 53.95 36.18
N THR A 330 50.67 52.86 35.44
CA THR A 330 49.65 51.79 35.39
C THR A 330 49.61 51.00 36.71
N SER A 331 48.90 51.45 37.76
CA SER A 331 48.74 50.63 38.99
C SER A 331 47.55 50.89 39.94
N THR A 332 46.41 51.45 39.48
CA THR A 332 45.13 51.32 40.22
C THR A 332 43.93 51.29 39.25
N GLY A 333 43.16 50.20 39.21
CA GLY A 333 41.93 50.13 38.40
C GLY A 333 41.49 48.71 38.01
N ILE A 334 42.44 47.80 37.73
CA ILE A 334 42.16 46.36 37.50
C ILE A 334 41.96 45.64 38.85
N SER A 335 41.06 46.19 39.66
CA SER A 335 40.72 45.76 41.03
C SER A 335 39.30 46.15 41.46
N SER A 336 38.49 46.76 40.56
CA SER A 336 37.06 47.06 40.79
C SER A 336 36.11 46.25 39.89
N LEU A 337 36.62 45.68 38.78
CA LEU A 337 35.92 44.65 38.01
C LEU A 337 35.75 43.34 38.83
N SER A 338 36.53 43.18 39.90
CA SER A 338 36.55 42.05 40.83
C SER A 338 35.63 42.18 42.06
N THR A 339 34.91 43.30 42.21
CA THR A 339 34.00 43.54 43.36
C THR A 339 32.59 43.96 42.97
N GLY A 340 32.34 44.37 41.71
CA GLY A 340 30.99 44.65 41.21
C GLY A 340 30.18 43.41 40.77
N LEU A 341 30.82 42.24 40.62
CA LEU A 341 30.21 41.03 40.05
C LEU A 341 29.95 39.92 41.09
N SER A 342 30.32 40.14 42.35
CA SER A 342 30.24 39.15 43.45
C SER A 342 29.06 39.36 44.41
N THR A 343 27.97 40.00 43.96
CA THR A 343 26.71 40.14 44.72
C THR A 343 25.49 39.59 43.97
N VAL A 344 25.68 38.47 43.26
CA VAL A 344 24.58 37.60 42.81
C VAL A 344 24.03 36.82 44.02
N SER A 345 23.58 37.52 45.07
CA SER A 345 23.38 36.91 46.40
C SER A 345 22.36 37.58 47.34
N SER A 346 21.69 38.69 46.96
CA SER A 346 20.75 39.36 47.89
C SER A 346 19.37 39.80 47.36
N GLU A 347 19.10 39.81 46.05
CA GLU A 347 17.76 40.14 45.52
C GLU A 347 17.12 39.07 44.62
N VAL A 348 17.52 37.80 44.81
CA VAL A 348 16.71 36.64 44.36
C VAL A 348 15.52 36.46 45.33
N SER A 349 14.67 37.48 45.43
CA SER A 349 13.57 37.55 46.43
C SER A 349 12.36 38.42 46.05
N SER A 350 12.33 39.04 44.86
CA SER A 350 11.16 39.83 44.38
C SER A 350 10.47 39.27 43.13
N LEU A 351 11.02 38.23 42.50
CA LEU A 351 10.31 37.48 41.43
C LEU A 351 9.21 36.54 41.97
N SER A 352 9.07 36.46 43.31
CA SER A 352 8.06 35.66 44.02
C SER A 352 6.60 36.10 43.80
N THR A 353 6.37 37.26 43.20
CA THR A 353 5.05 37.93 43.14
C THR A 353 4.31 37.84 41.81
N THR A 354 4.89 37.21 40.78
CA THR A 354 4.31 37.22 39.41
C THR A 354 3.84 35.84 38.90
N VAL A 355 4.14 34.75 39.62
CA VAL A 355 3.83 33.36 39.17
C VAL A 355 2.55 32.80 39.82
N ALA A 356 2.09 33.38 40.94
CA ALA A 356 0.91 32.91 41.68
C ALA A 356 -0.39 32.72 40.85
N PRO A 357 -0.72 33.58 39.84
CA PRO A 357 -1.95 33.40 39.05
C PRO A 357 -1.96 32.16 38.14
N VAL A 358 -0.78 31.62 37.78
CA VAL A 358 -0.67 30.50 36.83
C VAL A 358 -1.01 29.17 37.49
N VAL A 359 -0.65 28.99 38.76
CA VAL A 359 -0.93 27.76 39.51
C VAL A 359 -2.44 27.59 39.76
N GLN A 360 -3.15 28.68 40.09
CA GLN A 360 -4.58 28.64 40.40
C GLN A 360 -5.47 28.21 39.21
N MET A 361 -5.01 28.37 37.96
CA MET A 361 -5.73 27.86 36.78
C MET A 361 -5.57 26.35 36.60
N ILE A 362 -4.50 25.74 37.11
CA ILE A 362 -4.26 24.28 37.04
C ILE A 362 -5.14 23.56 38.07
N ASP A 363 -5.21 24.07 39.30
CA ASP A 363 -6.05 23.49 40.36
C ASP A 363 -7.54 23.59 40.03
N ALA A 364 -7.98 24.70 39.41
CA ALA A 364 -9.36 24.88 38.96
C ALA A 364 -9.78 23.89 37.87
N ALA A 365 -8.86 23.48 36.99
CA ALA A 365 -9.12 22.47 35.96
C ALA A 365 -9.27 21.06 36.58
N ASN A 366 -8.41 20.71 37.55
CA ASN A 366 -8.50 19.43 38.28
C ASN A 366 -9.81 19.29 39.07
N ALA A 367 -10.33 20.38 39.63
CA ALA A 367 -11.60 20.38 40.37
C ALA A 367 -12.84 20.07 39.50
N ALA A 368 -12.73 20.16 38.17
CA ALA A 368 -13.85 20.00 37.23
C ALA A 368 -13.93 18.61 36.55
N GLY A 369 -12.99 17.69 36.81
CA GLY A 369 -13.06 16.29 36.39
C GLY A 369 -12.94 15.98 34.88
N ASN A 370 -12.75 16.99 34.02
CA ASN A 370 -12.66 16.81 32.57
C ASN A 370 -11.26 16.36 32.13
N ALA A 371 -11.08 15.06 31.89
CA ALA A 371 -9.86 14.51 31.31
C ALA A 371 -9.76 14.84 29.80
N PHE A 372 -8.78 15.66 29.42
CA PHE A 372 -8.52 16.00 28.02
C PHE A 372 -7.66 14.92 27.33
N MET A 373 -8.30 14.13 26.47
CA MET A 373 -7.69 13.28 25.42
C MET A 373 -6.56 12.32 25.87
N GLY A 374 -6.93 11.23 26.54
CA GLY A 374 -6.12 10.01 26.63
C GLY A 374 -6.82 8.84 25.92
N THR A 375 -6.19 8.25 24.89
CA THR A 375 -6.75 7.11 24.13
C THR A 375 -6.81 5.86 25.01
N LEU A 376 -7.98 5.25 25.15
CA LEU A 376 -8.17 4.04 25.95
C LEU A 376 -7.67 2.79 25.21
N ALA A 377 -6.38 2.50 25.33
CA ALA A 377 -5.76 1.23 24.96
C ALA A 377 -4.70 0.85 26.00
N GLY A 378 -5.08 0.02 26.97
CA GLY A 378 -4.22 -0.50 28.04
C GLY A 378 -4.73 -1.85 28.51
N GLY A 379 -3.83 -2.73 28.94
CA GLY A 379 -4.14 -4.14 29.21
C GLY A 379 -4.95 -4.43 30.49
N MET A 380 -5.42 -5.67 30.59
CA MET A 380 -6.00 -6.24 31.81
C MET A 380 -4.92 -6.89 32.68
N ASN A 381 -5.03 -6.75 34.00
CA ASN A 381 -4.18 -7.48 34.95
C ASN A 381 -4.60 -8.96 35.06
N ASN A 382 -3.80 -9.78 35.74
CA ASN A 382 -4.05 -11.22 35.95
C ASN A 382 -5.31 -11.53 36.80
N ASP A 383 -6.08 -10.53 37.23
CA ASP A 383 -7.38 -10.65 37.93
C ASP A 383 -8.59 -10.25 37.04
N GLY A 384 -8.36 -9.87 35.78
CA GLY A 384 -9.38 -9.35 34.88
C GLY A 384 -9.76 -7.88 35.12
N SER A 385 -9.07 -7.15 36.00
CA SER A 385 -9.31 -5.72 36.20
C SER A 385 -8.66 -4.86 35.10
N VAL A 386 -9.38 -3.80 34.70
CA VAL A 386 -8.83 -2.65 33.95
C VAL A 386 -8.74 -1.49 34.93
N GLN A 387 -7.53 -1.13 35.36
CA GLN A 387 -7.33 -0.02 36.29
C GLN A 387 -7.13 1.31 35.57
N THR A 388 -8.23 1.99 35.24
CA THR A 388 -8.20 3.43 34.93
C THR A 388 -8.42 4.24 36.21
N ARG A 389 -7.37 4.96 36.67
CA ARG A 389 -7.47 5.84 37.83
C ARG A 389 -8.23 7.12 37.50
N GLY A 390 -9.52 7.15 37.83
CA GLY A 390 -10.28 8.40 37.91
C GLY A 390 -9.69 9.35 38.96
N ALA A 391 -9.86 10.66 38.77
CA ALA A 391 -9.21 11.71 39.59
C ALA A 391 -9.50 11.61 41.11
N THR A 392 -10.61 10.97 41.51
CA THR A 392 -11.02 10.76 42.90
C THR A 392 -10.62 9.40 43.49
N GLY A 393 -9.88 8.57 42.76
CA GLY A 393 -9.27 7.33 43.28
C GLY A 393 -10.21 6.13 43.49
N GLY A 394 -11.49 6.22 43.11
CA GLY A 394 -12.42 5.09 43.18
C GLY A 394 -12.15 4.02 42.11
N ALA A 395 -11.93 2.77 42.53
CA ALA A 395 -11.70 1.64 41.63
C ALA A 395 -13.01 0.94 41.21
N ILE A 396 -13.33 0.97 39.91
CA ILE A 396 -14.47 0.25 39.33
C ILE A 396 -14.07 -1.22 39.12
N HIS A 397 -14.92 -2.17 39.54
CA HIS A 397 -14.61 -3.60 39.57
C HIS A 397 -15.44 -4.45 38.59
N ASN A 398 -14.80 -5.51 38.09
CA ASN A 398 -15.31 -6.70 37.40
C ASN A 398 -16.02 -6.58 36.04
N VAL A 399 -15.28 -6.95 34.99
CA VAL A 399 -15.73 -7.97 34.02
C VAL A 399 -14.66 -9.06 33.98
N SER A 400 -14.98 -10.29 34.43
CA SER A 400 -13.98 -11.35 34.60
C SER A 400 -13.71 -12.14 33.31
N ALA A 401 -12.45 -12.20 32.87
CA ALA A 401 -12.01 -12.89 31.66
C ALA A 401 -10.82 -13.86 31.91
N GLN A 402 -11.13 -14.98 32.59
CA GLN A 402 -10.34 -16.23 32.73
C GLN A 402 -8.79 -16.14 32.60
N ASP A 403 -8.14 -15.97 33.76
CA ASP A 403 -6.99 -16.72 34.32
C ASP A 403 -5.69 -16.98 33.51
N CYS A 404 -5.62 -16.70 32.21
CA CYS A 404 -4.47 -17.06 31.36
C CYS A 404 -3.85 -15.90 30.58
N ALA A 405 -4.47 -14.71 30.59
CA ALA A 405 -3.87 -13.50 30.03
C ALA A 405 -2.89 -12.88 31.04
N SER A 406 -1.75 -12.35 30.56
CA SER A 406 -0.66 -11.93 31.44
C SER A 406 0.03 -10.68 30.91
N VAL A 407 -0.33 -9.51 31.43
CA VAL A 407 0.17 -8.20 31.00
C VAL A 407 0.91 -7.55 32.16
N ASN A 408 2.21 -7.83 32.28
CA ASN A 408 3.02 -7.42 33.44
C ASN A 408 4.13 -6.41 33.11
N GLY A 409 4.31 -6.06 31.84
CA GLY A 409 5.28 -5.03 31.45
C GLY A 409 4.79 -3.62 31.80
N VAL A 410 5.71 -2.73 32.18
CA VAL A 410 5.42 -1.28 32.25
C VAL A 410 5.00 -0.79 30.86
N ASP A 411 3.95 0.01 30.77
CA ASP A 411 3.33 0.48 29.52
C ASP A 411 2.96 -0.63 28.50
N ALA A 412 2.75 -1.87 28.97
CA ALA A 412 2.35 -2.99 28.13
C ALA A 412 0.85 -3.02 27.82
N THR A 413 0.48 -3.49 26.63
CA THR A 413 -0.91 -3.63 26.18
C THR A 413 -1.17 -5.05 25.68
N GLY A 414 -1.97 -5.82 26.43
CA GLY A 414 -2.42 -7.15 26.02
C GLY A 414 -3.93 -7.24 25.83
N SER A 415 -4.37 -7.86 24.74
CA SER A 415 -5.79 -8.12 24.44
C SER A 415 -5.97 -9.44 23.68
N GLY A 416 -6.93 -10.25 24.12
CA GLY A 416 -7.22 -11.59 23.59
C GLY A 416 -7.04 -12.71 24.61
N LEU A 417 -7.70 -13.84 24.38
CA LEU A 417 -7.65 -15.01 25.28
C LEU A 417 -6.21 -15.52 25.42
N CYS A 418 -5.71 -15.56 26.65
CA CYS A 418 -4.32 -15.89 26.96
C CYS A 418 -3.27 -15.06 26.20
N ALA A 419 -3.55 -13.78 25.90
CA ALA A 419 -2.55 -12.86 25.40
C ALA A 419 -1.53 -12.51 26.50
N THR A 420 -0.24 -12.51 26.17
CA THR A 420 0.87 -12.27 27.10
C THR A 420 1.69 -11.08 26.63
N ALA A 421 1.86 -10.05 27.45
CA ALA A 421 2.66 -8.86 27.18
C ALA A 421 3.50 -8.52 28.42
N ASN A 422 4.70 -9.08 28.49
CA ASN A 422 5.57 -9.08 29.67
C ASN A 422 6.84 -8.24 29.53
N GLY A 423 7.19 -7.81 28.32
CA GLY A 423 8.24 -6.82 28.12
C GLY A 423 7.77 -5.38 28.42
N GLU A 424 8.68 -4.51 28.82
CA GLU A 424 8.43 -3.07 28.94
C GLU A 424 8.00 -2.49 27.58
N GLY A 425 6.87 -1.79 27.50
CA GLY A 425 6.28 -1.30 26.26
C GLY A 425 5.82 -2.38 25.27
N ALA A 426 5.61 -3.62 25.73
CA ALA A 426 5.22 -4.74 24.87
C ALA A 426 3.73 -4.71 24.50
N THR A 427 3.40 -5.00 23.24
CA THR A 427 2.02 -5.10 22.74
C THR A 427 1.71 -6.54 22.30
N ALA A 428 0.64 -7.13 22.82
CA ALA A 428 0.13 -8.45 22.39
C ALA A 428 -1.36 -8.38 22.04
N TYR A 429 -1.71 -8.59 20.77
CA TYR A 429 -3.09 -8.48 20.28
C TYR A 429 -3.52 -9.76 19.54
N GLY A 430 -4.35 -10.58 20.18
CA GLY A 430 -4.88 -11.82 19.64
C GLY A 430 -4.80 -12.98 20.63
N SER A 431 -5.62 -14.02 20.42
CA SER A 431 -5.58 -15.21 21.28
C SER A 431 -4.20 -15.87 21.23
N ASN A 432 -3.62 -16.16 22.40
CA ASN A 432 -2.25 -16.65 22.56
C ASN A 432 -1.16 -15.79 21.91
N ALA A 433 -1.40 -14.51 21.60
CA ALA A 433 -0.34 -13.59 21.18
C ALA A 433 0.64 -13.40 22.35
N ASN A 434 1.95 -13.46 22.08
CA ASN A 434 2.97 -13.50 23.12
C ASN A 434 4.10 -12.49 22.82
N ALA A 435 4.28 -11.53 23.73
CA ALA A 435 5.25 -10.44 23.63
C ALA A 435 6.06 -10.33 24.92
N THR A 436 7.20 -11.00 24.96
CA THR A 436 8.09 -11.04 26.15
C THR A 436 9.32 -10.14 26.02
N GLY A 437 9.53 -9.51 24.86
CA GLY A 437 10.66 -8.60 24.64
C GLY A 437 10.30 -7.14 24.94
N ASN A 438 11.25 -6.37 25.46
CA ASN A 438 11.03 -4.92 25.62
C ASN A 438 10.81 -4.26 24.26
N ASN A 439 9.82 -3.36 24.20
CA ASN A 439 9.29 -2.70 23.00
C ASN A 439 8.90 -3.69 21.88
N SER A 440 8.47 -4.92 22.23
CA SER A 440 8.06 -5.91 21.23
C SER A 440 6.56 -5.84 20.92
N THR A 441 6.15 -6.33 19.75
CA THR A 441 4.76 -6.23 19.26
C THR A 441 4.34 -7.52 18.57
N ALA A 442 3.46 -8.30 19.19
CA ALA A 442 2.88 -9.52 18.64
C ALA A 442 1.38 -9.31 18.31
N MET A 443 1.02 -9.26 17.03
CA MET A 443 -0.38 -9.11 16.58
C MET A 443 -0.83 -10.31 15.74
N GLY A 444 -1.77 -11.09 16.25
CA GLY A 444 -2.37 -12.25 15.59
C GLY A 444 -2.44 -13.48 16.49
N TYR A 445 -3.29 -14.45 16.12
CA TYR A 445 -3.40 -15.72 16.85
C TYR A 445 -2.04 -16.43 16.92
N ARG A 446 -1.50 -16.64 18.12
CA ARG A 446 -0.14 -17.19 18.35
C ARG A 446 1.01 -16.40 17.70
N ALA A 447 0.83 -15.12 17.39
CA ALA A 447 1.96 -14.24 17.05
C ALA A 447 2.94 -14.18 18.24
N THR A 448 4.23 -14.26 17.99
CA THR A 448 5.25 -14.45 19.03
C THR A 448 6.45 -13.51 18.84
N THR A 449 6.77 -12.73 19.87
CA THR A 449 7.94 -11.85 19.94
C THR A 449 8.72 -12.13 21.24
N GLN A 450 10.00 -12.50 21.11
CA GLN A 450 10.81 -13.01 22.23
C GLN A 450 11.92 -12.05 22.71
N ASN A 451 12.45 -11.21 21.82
CA ASN A 451 13.60 -10.35 22.07
C ASN A 451 13.26 -8.87 21.93
N ALA A 452 14.14 -7.99 22.40
CA ALA A 452 13.91 -6.55 22.37
C ALA A 452 13.69 -6.00 20.94
N ASN A 453 12.81 -5.00 20.83
CA ASN A 453 12.48 -4.25 19.62
C ASN A 453 11.96 -5.13 18.45
N THR A 454 11.26 -6.23 18.76
CA THR A 454 10.78 -7.19 17.74
C THR A 454 9.31 -6.99 17.37
N VAL A 455 8.95 -7.25 16.11
CA VAL A 455 7.58 -7.11 15.60
C VAL A 455 7.16 -8.41 14.91
N ALA A 456 6.06 -9.02 15.33
CA ALA A 456 5.45 -10.20 14.70
C ALA A 456 3.97 -9.93 14.40
N VAL A 457 3.59 -9.83 13.12
CA VAL A 457 2.22 -9.50 12.68
C VAL A 457 1.70 -10.59 11.75
N GLY A 458 0.65 -11.28 12.16
CA GLY A 458 0.04 -12.41 11.47
C GLY A 458 -0.07 -13.64 12.36
N ALA A 459 -1.05 -14.50 12.11
CA ALA A 459 -1.23 -15.73 12.89
C ALA A 459 0.01 -16.64 12.78
N GLY A 460 0.53 -17.11 13.92
CA GLY A 460 1.75 -17.92 13.98
C GLY A 460 3.03 -17.22 13.52
N SER A 461 3.03 -15.88 13.37
CA SER A 461 4.26 -15.13 13.07
C SER A 461 5.24 -15.15 14.24
N ILE A 462 6.55 -15.20 13.97
CA ILE A 462 7.60 -15.32 14.99
C ILE A 462 8.75 -14.35 14.69
N ALA A 463 8.90 -13.31 15.50
CA ALA A 463 10.14 -12.53 15.54
C ALA A 463 10.96 -12.95 16.78
N ALA A 464 12.04 -13.69 16.52
CA ALA A 464 12.88 -14.33 17.52
C ALA A 464 14.28 -13.71 17.64
N GLY A 465 14.84 -13.12 16.58
CA GLY A 465 16.07 -12.33 16.69
C GLY A 465 15.78 -10.92 17.18
N SER A 466 16.65 -10.32 18.00
CA SER A 466 16.52 -8.92 18.44
C SER A 466 16.44 -7.97 17.26
N ASN A 467 15.62 -6.91 17.36
CA ASN A 467 15.29 -5.99 16.26
C ASN A 467 14.62 -6.65 15.03
N GLY A 468 14.25 -7.94 15.10
CA GLY A 468 13.65 -8.67 13.99
C GLY A 468 12.17 -8.34 13.74
N THR A 469 11.75 -8.38 12.47
CA THR A 469 10.38 -8.06 12.03
C THR A 469 9.79 -9.17 11.14
N ALA A 470 8.76 -9.86 11.61
CA ALA A 470 8.04 -10.91 10.89
C ALA A 470 6.61 -10.44 10.55
N VAL A 471 6.27 -10.34 9.27
CA VAL A 471 4.94 -9.89 8.81
C VAL A 471 4.37 -10.90 7.82
N GLY A 472 3.24 -11.51 8.17
CA GLY A 472 2.57 -12.57 7.42
C GLY A 472 2.30 -13.81 8.28
N VAL A 473 1.27 -14.57 7.93
CA VAL A 473 0.93 -15.83 8.62
C VAL A 473 2.11 -16.81 8.52
N ASN A 474 2.51 -17.38 9.66
CA ASN A 474 3.68 -18.25 9.81
C ASN A 474 5.03 -17.64 9.34
N SER A 475 5.15 -16.31 9.22
CA SER A 475 6.43 -15.65 8.93
C SER A 475 7.41 -15.77 10.10
N ARG A 476 8.71 -15.83 9.84
CA ARG A 476 9.75 -16.03 10.87
C ARG A 476 11.00 -15.18 10.64
N ALA A 477 11.23 -14.19 11.49
CA ALA A 477 12.47 -13.41 11.55
C ALA A 477 13.30 -13.88 12.76
N SER A 478 14.32 -14.71 12.55
CA SER A 478 15.09 -15.32 13.64
C SER A 478 16.57 -14.92 13.71
N GLY A 479 17.09 -14.21 12.70
CA GLY A 479 18.39 -13.54 12.80
C GLY A 479 18.26 -12.17 13.46
N GLN A 480 19.34 -11.65 14.05
CA GLN A 480 19.38 -10.29 14.59
C GLN A 480 19.11 -9.27 13.48
N GLY A 481 18.20 -8.32 13.70
CA GLY A 481 17.81 -7.31 12.71
C GLY A 481 17.14 -7.87 11.44
N SER A 482 16.75 -9.14 11.42
CA SER A 482 16.23 -9.77 10.21
C SER A 482 14.75 -9.45 9.95
N VAL A 483 14.34 -9.46 8.69
CA VAL A 483 13.00 -9.03 8.27
C VAL A 483 12.38 -10.09 7.37
N ALA A 484 11.21 -10.63 7.72
CA ALA A 484 10.53 -11.68 6.97
C ALA A 484 9.10 -11.25 6.62
N VAL A 485 8.84 -10.93 5.34
CA VAL A 485 7.56 -10.37 4.87
C VAL A 485 6.92 -11.30 3.85
N GLY A 486 5.90 -12.04 4.28
CA GLY A 486 5.11 -12.96 3.46
C GLY A 486 4.64 -14.20 4.22
N TYR A 487 3.63 -14.90 3.69
CA TYR A 487 3.19 -16.19 4.25
C TYR A 487 4.37 -17.17 4.28
N GLY A 488 4.75 -17.66 5.46
CA GLY A 488 5.87 -18.59 5.63
C GLY A 488 7.25 -18.05 5.20
N ALA A 489 7.43 -16.73 5.07
CA ALA A 489 8.73 -16.13 4.80
C ALA A 489 9.68 -16.36 6.00
N SER A 490 10.96 -16.63 5.76
CA SER A 490 11.93 -17.00 6.81
C SER A 490 13.27 -16.27 6.64
N ALA A 491 13.63 -15.43 7.60
CA ALA A 491 14.90 -14.70 7.64
C ALA A 491 15.75 -15.17 8.84
N PRO A 492 16.50 -16.27 8.73
CA PRO A 492 17.39 -16.75 9.79
C PRO A 492 18.78 -16.08 9.81
N GLY A 493 19.25 -15.50 8.69
CA GLY A 493 20.51 -14.74 8.66
C GLY A 493 20.42 -13.41 9.42
N ALA A 494 21.55 -12.94 9.96
CA ALA A 494 21.63 -11.63 10.61
C ALA A 494 21.58 -10.50 9.58
N ASN A 495 20.82 -9.44 9.88
CA ASN A 495 20.57 -8.30 8.98
C ASN A 495 20.04 -8.74 7.58
N SER A 496 19.37 -9.90 7.50
CA SER A 496 18.84 -10.44 6.24
C SER A 496 17.33 -10.20 6.07
N VAL A 497 16.89 -10.10 4.82
CA VAL A 497 15.50 -9.72 4.47
C VAL A 497 14.90 -10.76 3.52
N ALA A 498 13.87 -11.50 3.96
CA ALA A 498 13.11 -12.44 3.15
C ALA A 498 11.80 -11.79 2.68
N ILE A 499 11.66 -11.52 1.38
CA ILE A 499 10.50 -10.84 0.78
C ILE A 499 9.71 -11.81 -0.10
N GLY A 500 8.42 -11.97 0.19
CA GLY A 500 7.49 -12.83 -0.54
C GLY A 500 7.17 -14.14 0.19
N GLN A 501 6.06 -14.77 -0.21
CA GLN A 501 5.60 -16.04 0.35
C GLN A 501 6.69 -17.13 0.20
N GLY A 502 6.98 -17.84 1.29
CA GLY A 502 7.98 -18.92 1.32
C GLY A 502 9.43 -18.52 1.02
N SER A 503 9.76 -17.24 0.91
CA SER A 503 11.14 -16.78 0.67
C SER A 503 12.03 -17.09 1.87
N VAL A 504 13.30 -17.43 1.63
CA VAL A 504 14.26 -17.73 2.69
C VAL A 504 15.55 -16.93 2.51
N ALA A 505 15.96 -16.19 3.55
CA ALA A 505 17.19 -15.37 3.58
C ALA A 505 18.21 -15.96 4.58
N THR A 506 18.94 -17.00 4.14
CA THR A 506 19.92 -17.74 4.94
C THR A 506 21.25 -17.03 5.16
N GLU A 507 21.59 -16.06 4.31
CA GLU A 507 22.89 -15.37 4.32
C GLU A 507 22.78 -13.99 4.98
N ASP A 508 23.78 -13.65 5.79
CA ASP A 508 23.81 -12.39 6.52
C ASP A 508 23.93 -11.19 5.57
N ASN A 509 23.24 -10.09 5.88
CA ASN A 509 23.21 -8.85 5.08
C ASN A 509 22.64 -9.00 3.65
N THR A 510 21.83 -10.03 3.39
CA THR A 510 21.23 -10.29 2.05
C THR A 510 19.73 -9.97 1.98
N VAL A 511 19.23 -9.66 0.78
CA VAL A 511 17.79 -9.60 0.48
C VAL A 511 17.40 -10.76 -0.43
N SER A 512 16.64 -11.72 0.09
CA SER A 512 16.14 -12.87 -0.66
C SER A 512 14.69 -12.66 -1.10
N PHE A 513 14.45 -12.80 -2.40
CA PHE A 513 13.14 -12.68 -3.02
C PHE A 513 12.46 -14.03 -3.30
N GLY A 514 13.01 -15.14 -2.80
CA GLY A 514 12.48 -16.49 -3.05
C GLY A 514 13.31 -17.59 -2.39
N THR A 515 13.42 -18.73 -3.06
CA THR A 515 14.37 -19.82 -2.73
C THR A 515 14.94 -20.40 -4.03
N ALA A 516 15.95 -21.27 -3.94
CA ALA A 516 16.43 -22.02 -5.09
C ALA A 516 15.28 -22.79 -5.77
N ARG A 517 15.15 -22.64 -7.09
CA ARG A 517 14.07 -23.15 -7.95
C ARG A 517 12.68 -22.53 -7.70
N ALA A 518 12.61 -21.44 -6.93
CA ALA A 518 11.42 -20.61 -6.71
C ALA A 518 11.81 -19.11 -6.70
N GLU A 519 12.69 -18.73 -7.62
CA GLU A 519 13.17 -17.37 -7.83
C GLU A 519 12.05 -16.45 -8.34
N ARG A 520 12.10 -15.16 -7.97
CA ARG A 520 11.15 -14.15 -8.46
C ARG A 520 11.82 -13.16 -9.39
N ARG A 521 11.24 -12.96 -10.58
CA ARG A 521 11.65 -11.90 -11.51
C ARG A 521 11.26 -10.54 -10.94
N LEU A 522 12.25 -9.73 -10.59
CA LEU A 522 12.03 -8.31 -10.26
C LEU A 522 11.67 -7.54 -11.53
N THR A 523 10.75 -6.58 -11.41
CA THR A 523 10.20 -5.80 -12.53
C THR A 523 10.06 -4.32 -12.13
N ASN A 524 9.93 -3.44 -13.12
CA ASN A 524 9.82 -1.98 -12.93
C ASN A 524 11.06 -1.35 -12.27
N ILE A 525 12.24 -1.97 -12.43
CA ILE A 525 13.54 -1.42 -12.04
C ILE A 525 13.97 -0.37 -13.09
N ALA A 526 14.29 0.84 -12.64
CA ALA A 526 14.89 1.88 -13.46
C ALA A 526 16.39 1.60 -13.73
N ALA A 527 16.95 2.17 -14.80
CA ALA A 527 18.36 1.98 -15.13
C ALA A 527 19.27 2.49 -13.99
N GLY A 528 20.15 1.62 -13.47
CA GLY A 528 21.09 1.96 -12.40
C GLY A 528 22.11 3.00 -12.83
N ILE A 529 22.47 3.90 -11.92
CA ILE A 529 23.36 5.06 -12.15
C ILE A 529 24.63 4.95 -11.30
N ALA A 530 24.51 4.53 -10.03
CA ALA A 530 25.63 4.31 -9.13
C ALA A 530 26.20 2.88 -9.21
N PRO A 531 27.46 2.64 -8.78
CA PRO A 531 28.07 1.31 -8.82
C PRO A 531 27.38 0.21 -7.98
N THR A 532 26.48 0.61 -7.07
CA THR A 532 25.71 -0.27 -6.18
C THR A 532 24.27 -0.50 -6.66
N ASP A 533 23.87 0.09 -7.79
CA ASP A 533 22.50 -0.03 -8.30
C ASP A 533 22.27 -1.33 -9.07
N ALA A 534 21.03 -1.80 -9.10
CA ALA A 534 20.65 -2.98 -9.88
C ALA A 534 20.72 -2.70 -11.40
N ALA A 535 21.62 -3.38 -12.10
CA ALA A 535 21.72 -3.31 -13.55
C ALA A 535 20.47 -3.88 -14.24
N THR A 536 19.90 -3.12 -15.16
CA THR A 536 18.69 -3.53 -15.90
C THR A 536 19.00 -4.37 -17.14
N VAL A 537 18.01 -5.15 -17.60
CA VAL A 537 18.13 -5.98 -18.82
C VAL A 537 18.38 -5.13 -20.07
N SER A 538 17.90 -3.89 -20.12
CA SER A 538 18.21 -2.94 -21.20
C SER A 538 19.67 -2.49 -21.18
N GLN A 539 20.23 -2.16 -20.02
CA GLN A 539 21.67 -1.83 -19.87
C GLN A 539 22.55 -3.02 -20.27
N LEU A 540 22.21 -4.24 -19.83
CA LEU A 540 22.91 -5.45 -20.26
C LEU A 540 22.78 -5.71 -21.76
N GLY A 541 21.61 -5.41 -22.35
CA GLY A 541 21.37 -5.45 -23.78
C GLY A 541 22.29 -4.49 -24.55
N SER A 542 22.47 -3.25 -24.08
CA SER A 542 23.42 -2.29 -24.67
C SER A 542 24.87 -2.79 -24.59
N VAL A 543 25.27 -3.42 -23.47
CA VAL A 543 26.60 -4.06 -23.36
C VAL A 543 26.74 -5.20 -24.38
N GLN A 544 25.72 -6.07 -24.53
CA GLN A 544 25.74 -7.14 -25.53
C GLN A 544 25.82 -6.61 -26.96
N SER A 545 25.11 -5.52 -27.30
CA SER A 545 25.24 -4.85 -28.61
C SER A 545 26.65 -4.33 -28.85
N ASN A 546 27.29 -3.73 -27.84
CA ASN A 546 28.67 -3.25 -27.95
C ASN A 546 29.67 -4.40 -28.12
N VAL A 547 29.52 -5.51 -27.39
CA VAL A 547 30.33 -6.72 -27.55
C VAL A 547 30.16 -7.31 -28.95
N ASN A 548 28.93 -7.38 -29.47
CA ASN A 548 28.65 -7.86 -30.83
C ASN A 548 29.31 -6.98 -31.90
N ASN A 549 29.29 -5.65 -31.72
CA ASN A 549 29.96 -4.70 -32.62
C ASN A 549 31.49 -4.88 -32.59
N VAL A 550 32.09 -5.03 -31.41
CA VAL A 550 33.54 -5.29 -31.27
C VAL A 550 33.94 -6.61 -31.93
N ALA A 551 33.17 -7.68 -31.72
CA ALA A 551 33.39 -8.97 -32.36
C ALA A 551 33.31 -8.88 -33.89
N ARG A 552 32.29 -8.19 -34.42
CA ARG A 552 32.15 -7.89 -35.85
C ARG A 552 33.39 -7.17 -36.40
N THR A 553 33.84 -6.07 -35.77
CA THR A 553 35.00 -5.30 -36.25
C THR A 553 36.29 -6.13 -36.18
N ALA A 554 36.47 -6.97 -35.16
CA ALA A 554 37.63 -7.87 -35.07
C ALA A 554 37.64 -8.96 -36.17
N TYR A 555 36.48 -9.58 -36.46
CA TYR A 555 36.37 -10.57 -37.53
C TYR A 555 36.49 -9.95 -38.92
N ALA A 556 35.90 -8.76 -39.13
CA ALA A 556 36.11 -7.94 -40.32
C ALA A 556 37.60 -7.61 -40.51
N GLY A 557 38.29 -7.10 -39.48
CA GLY A 557 39.73 -6.84 -39.50
C GLY A 557 40.57 -8.07 -39.86
N THR A 558 40.19 -9.25 -39.36
CA THR A 558 40.85 -10.52 -39.69
C THR A 558 40.64 -10.90 -41.15
N ALA A 559 39.41 -10.79 -41.67
CA ALA A 559 39.11 -11.04 -43.09
C ALA A 559 39.82 -10.03 -44.01
N LEU A 560 39.88 -8.74 -43.63
CA LEU A 560 40.60 -7.68 -44.34
C LEU A 560 42.10 -7.97 -44.46
N ALA A 561 42.72 -8.46 -43.38
CA ALA A 561 44.13 -8.86 -43.37
C ALA A 561 44.37 -10.12 -44.23
N MET A 562 43.49 -11.12 -44.15
CA MET A 562 43.54 -12.31 -45.03
C MET A 562 43.41 -11.94 -46.51
N ALA A 563 42.49 -11.03 -46.85
CA ALA A 563 42.31 -10.56 -48.22
C ALA A 563 43.59 -9.85 -48.74
N MET A 564 44.21 -9.01 -47.92
CA MET A 564 45.48 -8.35 -48.26
C MET A 564 46.64 -9.34 -48.41
N SER A 565 46.73 -10.36 -47.55
CA SER A 565 47.74 -11.41 -47.68
C SER A 565 47.48 -12.33 -48.89
N GLY A 566 46.23 -12.41 -49.34
CA GLY A 566 45.80 -13.24 -50.47
C GLY A 566 46.00 -12.61 -51.86
N THR A 567 46.48 -11.36 -51.96
CA THR A 567 46.76 -10.74 -53.26
C THR A 567 47.98 -11.39 -53.92
N TYR A 568 47.77 -12.33 -54.85
CA TYR A 568 48.86 -12.91 -55.64
C TYR A 568 49.49 -11.83 -56.53
N LEU A 569 50.81 -11.64 -56.40
CA LEU A 569 51.59 -10.61 -57.08
C LEU A 569 52.81 -11.29 -57.73
N PRO A 570 52.94 -11.28 -59.07
CA PRO A 570 54.08 -11.90 -59.75
C PRO A 570 55.40 -11.20 -59.42
N SER A 571 56.53 -11.86 -59.68
CA SER A 571 57.86 -11.28 -59.53
C SER A 571 58.08 -10.15 -60.53
N LEU A 572 58.41 -8.95 -60.03
CA LEU A 572 58.69 -7.75 -60.82
C LEU A 572 60.15 -7.68 -61.25
N ASN A 573 60.39 -7.24 -62.49
CA ASN A 573 61.69 -6.75 -62.95
C ASN A 573 61.88 -5.26 -62.60
N ALA A 574 63.07 -4.72 -62.86
CA ALA A 574 63.40 -3.33 -62.55
C ALA A 574 62.53 -2.33 -63.34
N GLY A 575 61.89 -1.40 -62.62
CA GLY A 575 60.97 -0.41 -63.19
C GLY A 575 59.52 -0.87 -63.36
N GLU A 576 59.23 -2.17 -63.21
CA GLU A 576 57.88 -2.72 -63.39
C GLU A 576 56.94 -2.38 -62.22
N LYS A 577 55.64 -2.44 -62.51
CA LYS A 577 54.53 -2.24 -61.57
C LYS A 577 53.47 -3.31 -61.80
N THR A 578 52.81 -3.75 -60.73
CA THR A 578 51.71 -4.72 -60.80
C THR A 578 50.61 -4.39 -59.77
N VAL A 579 49.43 -4.96 -59.99
CA VAL A 579 48.28 -4.91 -59.10
C VAL A 579 47.77 -6.33 -58.89
N GLY A 580 47.48 -6.70 -57.65
CA GLY A 580 46.93 -7.99 -57.26
C GLY A 580 45.62 -7.81 -56.50
N VAL A 581 44.63 -8.64 -56.82
CA VAL A 581 43.34 -8.71 -56.12
C VAL A 581 43.33 -9.95 -55.23
N GLY A 582 42.74 -9.85 -54.05
CA GLY A 582 42.74 -10.91 -53.04
C GLY A 582 41.42 -10.97 -52.28
N PHE A 583 41.08 -12.14 -51.79
CA PHE A 583 39.82 -12.42 -51.09
C PHE A 583 40.13 -13.07 -49.74
N GLY A 584 39.45 -12.63 -48.70
CA GLY A 584 39.59 -13.14 -47.33
C GLY A 584 38.23 -13.52 -46.75
N SER A 585 38.20 -14.52 -45.88
CA SER A 585 36.98 -14.94 -45.18
C SER A 585 37.32 -15.48 -43.80
N TYR A 586 36.62 -15.01 -42.77
CA TYR A 586 36.81 -15.43 -41.38
C TYR A 586 35.49 -15.37 -40.60
N GLN A 587 35.08 -16.48 -39.98
CA GLN A 587 33.85 -16.60 -39.17
C GLN A 587 32.59 -16.01 -39.82
N GLY A 588 32.43 -16.20 -41.14
CA GLY A 588 31.29 -15.71 -41.92
C GLY A 588 31.44 -14.28 -42.47
N TYR A 589 32.47 -13.53 -42.06
CA TYR A 589 32.81 -12.22 -42.62
C TYR A 589 33.76 -12.37 -43.80
N SER A 590 33.44 -11.74 -44.93
CA SER A 590 34.28 -11.72 -46.13
C SER A 590 34.84 -10.32 -46.42
N ALA A 591 35.98 -10.29 -47.12
CA ALA A 591 36.65 -9.06 -47.53
C ALA A 591 37.30 -9.22 -48.92
N VAL A 592 37.43 -8.10 -49.62
CA VAL A 592 38.18 -7.99 -50.88
C VAL A 592 39.32 -7.00 -50.69
N ALA A 593 40.49 -7.28 -51.27
CA ALA A 593 41.66 -6.42 -51.24
C ALA A 593 42.24 -6.16 -52.63
N VAL A 594 42.86 -4.99 -52.80
CA VAL A 594 43.67 -4.62 -53.96
C VAL A 594 45.01 -4.08 -53.45
N ASN A 595 46.11 -4.77 -53.77
CA ASN A 595 47.48 -4.33 -53.49
C ASN A 595 48.17 -3.89 -54.79
N PHE A 596 48.83 -2.74 -54.75
CA PHE A 596 49.74 -2.26 -55.79
C PHE A 596 51.18 -2.44 -55.34
N LYS A 597 52.06 -2.84 -56.26
CA LYS A 597 53.50 -3.02 -55.99
C LYS A 597 54.33 -2.54 -57.18
N GLY A 598 55.45 -1.87 -56.90
CA GLY A 598 56.41 -1.42 -57.90
C GLY A 598 57.85 -1.69 -57.49
N LEU A 599 58.73 -1.84 -58.46
CA LEU A 599 60.18 -1.96 -58.27
C LEU A 599 60.88 -0.77 -58.94
N SER A 600 61.89 -0.21 -58.27
CA SER A 600 62.73 0.86 -58.81
C SER A 600 63.45 0.42 -60.08
N GLY A 601 63.80 1.38 -60.95
CA GLY A 601 64.57 1.14 -62.19
C GLY A 601 65.97 0.56 -61.97
N ASN A 602 66.48 0.53 -60.74
CA ASN A 602 67.72 -0.17 -60.36
C ASN A 602 67.49 -1.56 -59.73
N GLY A 603 66.24 -2.02 -59.59
CA GLY A 603 65.87 -3.32 -59.03
C GLY A 603 66.09 -3.50 -57.51
N ARG A 604 66.63 -2.50 -56.80
CA ARG A 604 67.02 -2.63 -55.37
C ARG A 604 65.95 -2.15 -54.39
N TRP A 605 65.23 -1.07 -54.70
CA TRP A 605 64.09 -0.62 -53.90
C TRP A 605 62.78 -1.19 -54.46
N GLY A 606 61.98 -1.82 -53.60
CA GLY A 606 60.57 -2.13 -53.86
C GLY A 606 59.65 -1.32 -52.96
N TYR A 607 58.48 -0.96 -53.46
CA TYR A 607 57.43 -0.26 -52.71
C TYR A 607 56.07 -0.86 -53.04
N GLY A 608 55.12 -0.74 -52.12
CA GLY A 608 53.75 -1.16 -52.34
C GLY A 608 52.78 -0.56 -51.33
N ALA A 609 51.52 -0.48 -51.73
CA ALA A 609 50.41 -0.05 -50.89
C ALA A 609 49.11 -0.69 -51.38
N GLY A 610 48.17 -0.90 -50.47
CA GLY A 610 46.91 -1.56 -50.78
C GLY A 610 45.77 -1.07 -49.90
N VAL A 611 44.58 -1.46 -50.33
CA VAL A 611 43.31 -1.18 -49.66
C VAL A 611 42.48 -2.46 -49.65
N SER A 612 41.73 -2.69 -48.58
CA SER A 612 40.77 -3.78 -48.49
C SER A 612 39.46 -3.31 -47.85
N THR A 613 38.35 -3.96 -48.16
CA THR A 613 37.05 -3.63 -47.56
C THR A 613 36.15 -4.85 -47.40
N THR A 614 35.29 -4.79 -46.36
CA THR A 614 34.14 -5.68 -46.14
C THR A 614 32.83 -5.12 -46.72
N GLY A 615 32.87 -3.92 -47.33
CA GLY A 615 31.69 -3.12 -47.67
C GLY A 615 31.19 -2.22 -46.52
N HIS A 616 31.68 -2.42 -45.30
CA HIS A 616 31.41 -1.56 -44.14
C HIS A 616 32.68 -1.02 -43.48
N ASP A 617 33.72 -1.85 -43.40
CA ASP A 617 35.00 -1.54 -42.81
C ASP A 617 36.06 -1.45 -43.93
N VAL A 618 37.11 -0.65 -43.73
CA VAL A 618 38.20 -0.44 -44.71
C VAL A 618 39.55 -0.58 -44.02
N GLY A 619 40.43 -1.42 -44.58
CA GLY A 619 41.83 -1.54 -44.19
C GLY A 619 42.75 -0.91 -45.23
N VAL A 620 43.90 -0.38 -44.80
CA VAL A 620 44.97 0.11 -45.67
C VAL A 620 46.33 -0.41 -45.19
N ASN A 621 47.22 -0.72 -46.13
CA ASN A 621 48.59 -1.12 -45.86
C ASN A 621 49.57 -0.38 -46.78
N ALA A 622 50.79 -0.17 -46.32
CA ALA A 622 51.89 0.35 -47.12
C ALA A 622 53.21 -0.26 -46.64
N GLY A 623 54.18 -0.40 -47.54
CA GLY A 623 55.48 -0.97 -47.21
C GLY A 623 56.55 -0.70 -48.26
N VAL A 624 57.80 -0.72 -47.82
CA VAL A 624 58.98 -0.64 -48.67
C VAL A 624 59.92 -1.80 -48.33
N GLY A 625 60.68 -2.26 -49.33
CA GLY A 625 61.66 -3.33 -49.19
C GLY A 625 62.94 -2.99 -49.93
N TRP A 626 64.07 -3.44 -49.39
CA TRP A 626 65.40 -3.26 -49.97
C TRP A 626 66.00 -4.63 -50.29
N LYS A 627 66.55 -4.77 -51.49
CA LYS A 627 67.30 -5.93 -51.96
C LYS A 627 68.77 -5.51 -52.09
N TRP A 628 69.60 -6.05 -51.20
CA TRP A 628 71.02 -5.78 -51.16
C TRP A 628 71.75 -6.42 -52.34
#